data_AF-A0AAW1RMD9-F1
#
_entry.id   AF-A0AAW1RMD9-F1
#
_cell.length_a   1.000
_cell.length_b   1.000
_cell.length_c   1.000
_cell.angle_alpha   90.00
_cell.angle_beta   90.00
_cell.angle_gamma   90.00
#
_symmetry.space_group_name_H-M   'P 1'
#
loop_
_entity.id
_entity.type
_entity.pdbx_description
1 polymer ?
#
loop_
_entity_poly.entity_id
_entity_poly.type
_entity_poly.pdbx_seq_one_letter_code
_entity_poly.pdbx_strand_id
1 'polypeptide(L)'
;MVRRRTTLSQVVHNPSKKQVLLFVPNLVGYARLALVGAAACIGAETQSAALCSYWLFLGNFVLDGLDGVLARRLCQVSAFGAFLDVAVDCFSRAVVWVWAVGPAATVPVTLELLTFVCTHKGGGAAWRTGCFRDAPAWVRAVMADGEA
;
A
#
# COMPACT_ATOMS: atom_id res chain seq x y z
N MET A 1 -38.61 14.60 32.26
CA MET A 1 -37.92 13.32 32.49
C MET A 1 -36.64 13.30 31.67
N VAL A 2 -35.52 13.70 32.26
CA VAL A 2 -34.23 13.92 31.59
C VAL A 2 -33.52 12.59 31.42
N ARG A 3 -33.44 12.08 30.19
CA ARG A 3 -32.61 10.92 29.86
C ARG A 3 -31.16 11.38 29.79
N ARG A 4 -30.44 11.28 30.90
CA ARG A 4 -28.97 11.43 30.93
C ARG A 4 -28.35 10.35 30.01
N ARG A 5 -28.00 10.73 28.78
CA ARG A 5 -27.04 9.97 27.98
C ARG A 5 -25.67 10.24 28.59
N THR A 6 -25.21 9.30 29.38
CA THR A 6 -23.82 9.19 29.84
C THR A 6 -22.93 9.19 28.60
N THR A 7 -22.29 10.33 28.32
CA THR A 7 -21.14 10.40 27.43
C THR A 7 -20.02 9.59 28.07
N LEU A 8 -19.97 8.30 27.76
CA LEU A 8 -18.71 7.58 27.81
C LEU A 8 -17.82 8.29 26.78
N SER A 9 -17.00 9.21 27.27
CA SER A 9 -15.80 9.63 26.56
C SER A 9 -14.98 8.35 26.36
N GLN A 10 -15.23 7.66 25.25
CA GLN A 10 -14.29 6.73 24.67
C GLN A 10 -13.01 7.54 24.55
N VAL A 11 -12.06 7.31 25.46
CA VAL A 11 -10.70 7.77 25.27
C VAL A 11 -10.26 7.04 24.02
N VAL A 12 -10.40 7.69 22.86
CA VAL A 12 -9.87 7.18 21.61
C VAL A 12 -8.36 7.14 21.84
N HIS A 13 -7.88 5.96 22.22
CA HIS A 13 -6.47 5.76 22.43
C HIS A 13 -5.84 5.83 21.04
N ASN A 14 -5.30 7.00 20.70
CA ASN A 14 -4.49 7.13 19.51
C ASN A 14 -3.32 6.16 19.64
N PRO A 15 -3.17 5.20 18.72
CA PRO A 15 -2.10 4.23 18.78
C PRO A 15 -0.77 5.00 18.69
N SER A 16 0.19 4.60 19.52
CA SER A 16 1.56 5.13 19.41
C SER A 16 2.15 4.76 18.05
N LYS A 17 3.16 5.52 17.60
CA LYS A 17 3.86 5.22 16.34
C LYS A 17 4.37 3.77 16.27
N LYS A 18 4.85 3.22 17.39
CA LYS A 18 5.31 1.82 17.48
C LYS A 18 4.17 0.81 17.29
N GLN A 19 2.98 1.09 17.83
CA GLN A 19 1.82 0.23 17.64
C GLN A 19 1.38 0.24 16.17
N VAL A 20 1.38 1.40 15.51
CA VAL A 20 1.05 1.51 14.09
C VAL A 20 2.01 0.67 13.24
N LEU A 21 3.33 0.71 13.50
CA LEU A 21 4.30 -0.12 12.78
C LEU A 21 4.03 -1.63 12.92
N LEU A 22 3.40 -2.06 14.03
CA LEU A 22 3.11 -3.46 14.35
C LEU A 22 1.66 -3.86 14.04
N PHE A 23 0.88 -3.02 13.37
CA PHE A 23 -0.44 -3.40 12.88
C PHE A 23 -0.35 -4.61 11.96
N VAL A 24 -1.32 -5.52 12.07
CA VAL A 24 -1.39 -6.74 11.27
C VAL A 24 -1.26 -6.46 9.77
N PRO A 25 -2.01 -5.51 9.16
CA PRO A 25 -1.82 -5.18 7.75
C PRO A 25 -0.39 -4.69 7.41
N ASN A 26 0.29 -3.99 8.32
CA ASN A 26 1.65 -3.51 8.08
C ASN A 26 2.68 -4.65 8.15
N LEU A 27 2.45 -5.63 9.02
CA LEU A 27 3.25 -6.87 9.03
C LEU A 27 3.11 -7.65 7.72
N VAL A 28 1.89 -7.70 7.15
CA VAL A 28 1.67 -8.25 5.81
C VAL A 28 2.42 -7.43 4.76
N GLY A 29 2.38 -6.10 4.84
CA GLY A 29 3.18 -5.22 3.97
C GLY A 29 4.70 -5.49 4.04
N TYR A 30 5.24 -5.79 5.22
CA TYR A 30 6.66 -6.18 5.35
C TYR A 30 6.94 -7.55 4.74
N ALA A 31 6.01 -8.51 4.89
CA ALA A 31 6.12 -9.82 4.23
C ALA A 31 6.11 -9.67 2.71
N ARG A 32 5.23 -8.81 2.17
CA ARG A 32 5.19 -8.45 0.74
C ARG A 32 6.53 -7.90 0.26
N LEU A 33 7.09 -6.93 0.99
CA LEU A 33 8.41 -6.38 0.67
C LEU A 33 9.50 -7.47 0.64
N ALA A 34 9.48 -8.40 1.59
CA ALA A 34 10.41 -9.53 1.63
C ALA A 34 10.24 -10.47 0.44
N LEU A 35 9.00 -10.77 0.01
CA LEU A 35 8.73 -11.60 -1.17
C LEU A 35 9.25 -10.95 -2.45
N VAL A 36 9.01 -9.66 -2.64
CA VAL A 36 9.52 -8.91 -3.80
C VAL A 36 11.05 -8.86 -3.78
N GLY A 37 11.66 -8.62 -2.62
CA GLY A 37 13.12 -8.66 -2.46
C GLY A 37 13.70 -10.04 -2.75
N ALA A 38 13.05 -11.12 -2.31
CA ALA A 38 13.47 -12.48 -2.61
C ALA A 38 13.38 -12.78 -4.12
N ALA A 39 12.28 -12.37 -4.78
CA ALA A 39 12.13 -12.50 -6.23
C ALA A 39 13.23 -11.73 -6.96
N ALA A 40 13.50 -10.48 -6.56
CA ALA A 40 14.57 -9.66 -7.12
C ALA A 40 15.96 -10.34 -7.01
N CYS A 41 16.25 -10.97 -5.87
CA CYS A 41 17.51 -11.70 -5.65
C CYS A 41 17.61 -13.00 -6.46
N ILE A 42 16.50 -13.72 -6.64
CA ILE A 42 16.46 -14.96 -7.44
C ILE A 42 16.61 -14.62 -8.94
N GLY A 43 16.02 -13.52 -9.38
CA GLY A 43 16.07 -13.08 -10.77
C GLY A 43 15.14 -13.87 -11.69
N ALA A 44 15.35 -13.68 -13.00
CA ALA A 44 14.58 -14.32 -14.06
C ALA A 44 15.44 -14.89 -15.20
N GLU A 45 16.75 -15.07 -14.97
CA GLU A 45 17.74 -15.46 -16.00
C GLU A 45 17.57 -16.90 -16.49
N THR A 46 17.05 -17.79 -15.64
CA THR A 46 16.77 -19.19 -15.97
C THR A 46 15.29 -19.47 -15.84
N GLN A 47 14.78 -20.45 -16.59
CA GLN A 47 13.35 -20.82 -16.53
C GLN A 47 12.91 -21.21 -15.10
N SER A 48 13.75 -21.93 -14.36
CA SER A 48 13.45 -22.30 -12.97
C SER A 48 13.43 -21.07 -12.05
N ALA A 49 14.40 -20.15 -12.18
CA ALA A 49 14.42 -18.91 -11.43
C ALA A 49 13.20 -18.03 -11.74
N ALA A 50 12.85 -17.89 -13.02
CA ALA A 50 11.68 -17.15 -13.47
C ALA A 50 10.37 -17.74 -12.91
N LEU A 51 10.22 -19.07 -12.89
CA LEU A 51 9.06 -19.74 -12.28
C LEU A 51 8.99 -19.53 -10.76
N CYS A 52 10.13 -19.60 -10.06
CA CYS A 52 10.18 -19.29 -8.62
C CYS A 52 9.76 -17.84 -8.35
N SER A 53 10.35 -16.88 -9.08
CA SER A 53 10.01 -15.46 -8.98
C SER A 53 8.54 -15.20 -9.31
N TYR A 54 7.97 -15.87 -10.32
CA TYR A 54 6.55 -15.79 -10.65
C TYR A 54 5.66 -16.15 -9.47
N TRP A 55 5.92 -17.28 -8.78
CA TRP A 55 5.11 -17.68 -7.61
C TRP A 55 5.25 -16.70 -6.43
N LEU A 56 6.43 -16.11 -6.25
CA LEU A 56 6.64 -15.07 -5.23
C LEU A 56 5.85 -13.80 -5.55
N PHE A 57 5.84 -13.35 -6.81
CA PHE A 57 5.03 -12.21 -7.24
C PHE A 57 3.53 -12.51 -7.11
N LEU A 58 3.09 -13.72 -7.48
CA LEU A 58 1.69 -14.12 -7.29
C LEU A 58 1.29 -14.07 -5.81
N GLY A 59 2.13 -14.59 -4.93
CA GLY A 59 1.94 -14.47 -3.48
C GLY A 59 1.87 -13.01 -3.02
N ASN A 60 2.76 -12.15 -3.52
CA ASN A 60 2.74 -10.72 -3.23
C ASN A 60 1.41 -10.05 -3.65
N PHE A 61 0.90 -10.33 -4.85
CA PHE A 61 -0.38 -9.79 -5.33
C PHE A 61 -1.58 -10.28 -4.53
N VAL A 62 -1.56 -11.53 -4.06
CA VAL A 62 -2.63 -12.03 -3.19
C VAL A 62 -2.60 -11.32 -1.83
N LEU A 63 -1.41 -11.12 -1.26
CA LEU A 63 -1.25 -10.44 0.03
C LEU A 63 -1.62 -8.96 -0.02
N ASP A 64 -1.40 -8.29 -1.16
CA ASP A 64 -1.83 -6.91 -1.43
C ASP A 64 -3.33 -6.72 -1.19
N GLY A 65 -4.17 -7.55 -1.83
CA GLY A 65 -5.62 -7.48 -1.59
C GLY A 65 -6.01 -7.81 -0.14
N LEU A 66 -5.25 -8.67 0.54
CA LEU A 66 -5.53 -9.09 1.91
C LEU A 66 -5.20 -8.02 2.95
N ASP A 67 -4.13 -7.25 2.78
CA ASP A 67 -3.75 -6.24 3.78
C ASP A 67 -4.84 -5.16 3.94
N GLY A 68 -5.46 -4.71 2.84
CA GLY A 68 -6.56 -3.75 2.86
C GLY A 68 -7.82 -4.33 3.51
N VAL A 69 -8.14 -5.61 3.24
CA VAL A 69 -9.25 -6.31 3.89
C VAL A 69 -9.02 -6.43 5.39
N LEU A 70 -7.80 -6.79 5.81
CA LEU A 70 -7.43 -6.90 7.22
C LEU A 70 -7.45 -5.54 7.91
N ALA A 71 -6.97 -4.48 7.26
CA ALA A 71 -6.99 -3.13 7.81
C ALA A 71 -8.41 -2.66 8.14
N ARG A 72 -9.38 -2.91 7.25
CA ARG A 72 -10.80 -2.58 7.49
C ARG A 72 -11.42 -3.46 8.57
N ARG A 73 -11.23 -4.79 8.48
CA ARG A 73 -11.83 -5.74 9.44
C ARG A 73 -11.31 -5.60 10.86
N LEU A 74 -10.05 -5.20 11.02
CA LEU A 74 -9.41 -4.99 12.32
C LEU A 74 -9.47 -3.54 12.80
N CYS A 75 -10.08 -2.63 12.02
CA CYS A 75 -10.08 -1.18 12.27
C CYS A 75 -8.66 -0.61 12.48
N GLN A 76 -7.68 -1.12 11.71
CA GLN A 76 -6.24 -0.77 11.78
C GLN A 76 -5.79 0.04 10.56
N VAL A 77 -6.67 0.87 9.98
CA VAL A 77 -6.33 1.75 8.86
C VAL A 77 -5.40 2.87 9.34
N SER A 78 -4.29 3.09 8.64
CA SER A 78 -3.31 4.13 8.99
C SER A 78 -2.67 4.77 7.77
N ALA A 79 -2.28 6.05 7.89
CA ALA A 79 -1.56 6.76 6.83
C ALA A 79 -0.20 6.12 6.50
N PHE A 80 0.46 5.52 7.50
CA PHE A 80 1.70 4.77 7.28
C PHE A 80 1.45 3.49 6.49
N GLY A 81 0.43 2.70 6.83
CA GLY A 81 0.11 1.48 6.08
C GLY A 81 -0.26 1.77 4.63
N ALA A 82 -1.06 2.82 4.42
CA ALA A 82 -1.37 3.34 3.10
C ALA A 82 -0.12 3.83 2.32
N PHE A 83 0.89 4.37 3.00
CA PHE A 83 2.16 4.72 2.36
C PHE A 83 2.98 3.46 2.02
N LEU A 84 3.08 2.51 2.96
CA LEU A 84 3.83 1.28 2.82
C LEU A 84 3.33 0.46 1.63
N ASP A 85 2.02 0.32 1.50
CA ASP A 85 1.32 -0.36 0.40
C ASP A 85 1.78 0.16 -0.97
N VAL A 86 1.63 1.47 -1.22
CA VAL A 86 2.07 2.10 -2.48
C VAL A 86 3.58 2.02 -2.68
N ALA A 87 4.37 2.13 -1.62
CA ALA A 87 5.82 2.00 -1.71
C ALA A 87 6.24 0.59 -2.16
N VAL A 88 5.59 -0.46 -1.64
CA VAL A 88 5.84 -1.85 -2.04
C VAL A 88 5.38 -2.09 -3.48
N ASP A 89 4.28 -1.47 -3.94
CA ASP A 89 3.81 -1.55 -5.33
C ASP A 89 4.74 -0.85 -6.34
N CYS A 90 5.32 0.28 -5.95
CA CYS A 90 6.37 0.93 -6.73
C CYS A 90 7.60 0.03 -6.82
N PHE A 91 8.00 -0.60 -5.72
CA PHE A 91 9.16 -1.49 -5.71
C PHE A 91 8.93 -2.76 -6.55
N SER A 92 7.75 -3.39 -6.43
CA SER A 92 7.38 -4.57 -7.19
C SER A 92 7.38 -4.31 -8.70
N ARG A 93 6.79 -3.20 -9.14
CA ARG A 93 6.85 -2.78 -10.55
C ARG A 93 8.24 -2.39 -10.99
N ALA A 94 9.05 -1.77 -10.13
CA ALA A 94 10.43 -1.43 -10.49
C ALA A 94 11.25 -2.67 -10.84
N VAL A 95 11.12 -3.75 -10.04
CA VAL A 95 11.76 -5.04 -10.35
C VAL A 95 11.30 -5.58 -11.71
N VAL A 96 9.99 -5.57 -11.97
CA VAL A 96 9.43 -6.04 -13.24
C VAL A 96 9.92 -5.20 -14.42
N TRP A 97 9.94 -3.86 -14.29
CA TRP A 97 10.46 -2.97 -15.33
C TRP A 97 11.93 -3.26 -15.64
N VAL A 98 12.76 -3.40 -14.60
CA VAL A 98 14.19 -3.70 -14.76
C VAL A 98 14.38 -5.03 -15.50
N TRP A 99 13.60 -6.06 -15.19
CA TRP A 99 13.69 -7.35 -15.90
C TRP A 99 13.16 -7.28 -17.33
N ALA A 100 12.13 -6.47 -17.58
CA ALA A 100 11.51 -6.38 -18.91
C ALA A 100 12.34 -5.56 -19.91
N VAL A 101 12.92 -4.44 -19.46
CA VAL A 101 13.55 -3.45 -20.36
C VAL A 101 14.95 -3.01 -19.92
N GLY A 102 15.52 -3.64 -18.89
CA GLY A 102 16.88 -3.37 -18.44
C GLY A 102 17.08 -1.90 -18.01
N PRO A 103 18.19 -1.24 -18.44
CA PRO A 103 18.48 0.15 -18.06
C PRO A 103 17.38 1.16 -18.42
N ALA A 104 16.59 0.90 -19.47
CA ALA A 104 15.47 1.76 -19.87
C ALA A 104 14.38 1.87 -18.78
N ALA A 105 14.32 0.92 -17.84
CA ALA A 105 13.42 0.95 -16.69
C ALA A 105 13.60 2.19 -15.81
N THR A 106 14.76 2.84 -15.86
CA THR A 106 15.04 4.06 -15.09
C THR A 106 13.97 5.12 -15.31
N VAL A 107 13.46 5.27 -16.54
CA VAL A 107 12.45 6.28 -16.87
C VAL A 107 11.12 6.02 -16.15
N PRO A 108 10.42 4.89 -16.37
CA PRO A 108 9.15 4.64 -15.69
C PRO A 108 9.31 4.57 -14.16
N VAL A 109 10.38 3.94 -13.65
CA VAL A 109 10.62 3.84 -12.20
C VAL A 109 10.82 5.21 -11.56
N THR A 110 11.61 6.09 -12.18
CA THR A 110 11.83 7.44 -11.64
C THR A 110 10.55 8.26 -11.68
N LEU A 111 9.77 8.15 -12.76
CA LEU A 111 8.50 8.87 -12.88
C LEU A 111 7.49 8.42 -11.83
N GLU A 112 7.35 7.12 -11.60
CA GLU A 112 6.46 6.55 -10.59
C GLU A 112 6.84 7.02 -9.17
N LEU A 113 8.13 6.90 -8.81
CA LEU A 113 8.63 7.32 -7.51
C LEU A 113 8.54 8.83 -7.32
N LEU A 114 8.87 9.63 -8.33
CA LEU A 114 8.77 11.08 -8.27
C LEU A 114 7.31 11.51 -8.07
N THR A 115 6.39 10.94 -8.85
CA THR A 115 4.96 11.22 -8.73
C THR A 115 4.49 10.88 -7.32
N PHE A 116 4.83 9.70 -6.82
CA PHE A 116 4.47 9.27 -5.46
C PHE A 116 5.01 10.23 -4.38
N VAL A 117 6.30 10.57 -4.43
CA VAL A 117 6.94 11.49 -3.47
C VAL A 117 6.33 12.88 -3.54
N CYS A 118 6.09 13.41 -4.75
CA CYS A 118 5.45 14.71 -4.94
C CYS A 118 4.02 14.73 -4.39
N THR A 119 3.21 13.70 -4.68
CA THR A 119 1.85 13.56 -4.15
C THR A 119 1.85 13.44 -2.63
N HIS A 120 2.73 12.63 -2.07
CA HIS A 120 2.82 12.46 -0.62
C HIS A 120 3.30 13.74 0.09
N LYS A 121 4.31 14.43 -0.47
CA LYS A 121 4.84 15.70 0.07
C LYS A 121 3.79 16.82 0.01
N GLY A 122 3.03 16.90 -1.07
CA GLY A 122 1.99 17.91 -1.24
C GLY A 122 0.76 17.69 -0.35
N GLY A 123 0.40 16.42 -0.11
CA GLY A 123 -0.82 16.06 0.62
C GLY A 123 -0.65 15.72 2.11
N GLY A 124 0.56 15.44 2.58
CA GLY A 124 0.83 15.10 3.98
C GLY A 124 0.06 13.86 4.46
N ALA A 125 -0.47 13.87 5.69
CA ALA A 125 -1.29 12.77 6.22
C ALA A 125 -2.65 12.61 5.50
N ALA A 126 -3.08 13.66 4.81
CA ALA A 126 -4.34 13.79 4.09
C ALA A 126 -4.17 13.57 2.58
N TRP A 127 -3.04 12.99 2.15
CA TRP A 127 -2.70 12.90 0.72
C TRP A 127 -3.68 12.11 -0.15
N ARG A 128 -4.58 11.32 0.47
CA ARG A 128 -5.70 10.66 -0.22
C ARG A 128 -7.00 11.47 -0.18
N THR A 129 -7.20 12.29 0.85
CA THR A 129 -8.46 13.02 1.06
C THR A 129 -8.51 14.26 0.15
N GLY A 130 -9.58 14.36 -0.65
CA GLY A 130 -9.79 15.51 -1.54
C GLY A 130 -9.09 15.44 -2.90
N CYS A 131 -8.16 14.50 -3.11
CA CYS A 131 -7.47 14.31 -4.41
C CYS A 131 -8.44 14.02 -5.57
N PHE A 132 -9.57 13.38 -5.29
CA PHE A 132 -10.53 12.96 -6.32
C PHE A 132 -11.76 13.86 -6.40
N ARG A 133 -11.80 14.98 -5.67
CA ARG A 133 -12.97 15.88 -5.66
C ARG A 133 -13.30 16.39 -7.06
N ASP A 134 -12.27 16.78 -7.79
CA ASP A 134 -12.37 17.31 -9.17
C ASP A 134 -12.14 16.23 -10.24
N ALA A 135 -12.06 14.95 -9.85
CA ALA A 135 -11.83 13.85 -10.79
C ALA A 135 -13.08 13.58 -11.67
N PRO A 136 -12.90 12.99 -12.87
CA PRO A 136 -14.02 12.54 -13.70
C PRO A 136 -15.01 11.65 -12.94
N ALA A 137 -16.28 11.67 -13.33
CA ALA A 137 -17.35 10.99 -12.60
C ALA A 137 -17.10 9.49 -12.37
N TRP A 138 -16.50 8.79 -13.34
CA TRP A 138 -16.18 7.37 -13.22
C TRP A 138 -15.08 7.10 -12.18
N VAL A 139 -14.11 7.99 -12.03
CA VAL A 139 -13.07 7.88 -10.98
C VAL A 139 -13.70 8.07 -9.61
N ARG A 140 -14.57 9.08 -9.45
CA ARG A 140 -15.28 9.31 -8.18
C ARG A 140 -16.17 8.14 -7.81
N ALA A 141 -16.83 7.50 -8.77
CA ALA A 141 -17.66 6.33 -8.53
C ALA A 141 -16.83 5.16 -7.96
N VAL A 142 -15.66 4.87 -8.55
CA VAL A 142 -14.76 3.82 -8.05
C VAL A 142 -14.18 4.16 -6.68
N MET A 143 -13.86 5.44 -6.43
CA MET A 143 -13.25 5.88 -5.17
C MET A 143 -14.26 6.07 -4.02
N ALA A 144 -15.56 6.12 -4.30
CA ALA A 144 -16.60 6.28 -3.29
C ALA A 144 -16.75 5.06 -2.36
N ASP A 145 -16.43 3.87 -2.83
CA ASP A 145 -16.60 2.60 -2.09
C ASP A 145 -15.42 2.30 -1.15
N GLY A 146 -14.36 3.13 -1.17
CA GLY A 146 -13.16 2.94 -0.35
C GLY A 146 -13.23 3.50 1.08
N GLU A 147 -14.28 4.24 1.43
CA GLU A 147 -14.41 4.96 2.72
C GLU A 147 -15.39 4.31 3.73
N ALA A 148 -15.88 3.09 3.49
CA ALA A 148 -16.80 2.38 4.39
C ALA A 148 -16.12 1.38 5.34
#